data_AF-A0AAX3N8D4-F1
#
_entry.id   AF-A0AAX3N8D4-F1
#
_cell.length_a   1.000
_cell.length_b   1.000
_cell.length_c   1.000
_cell.angle_alpha   90.00
_cell.angle_beta   90.00
_cell.angle_gamma   90.00
#
_symmetry.space_group_name_H-M   'P 1'
#
loop_
_entity.id
_entity.type
_entity.pdbx_description
1 polymer ?
#
loop_
_entity_poly.entity_id
_entity_poly.type
_entity_poly.pdbx_seq_one_letter_code
_entity_poly.pdbx_strand_id
1 'polypeptide(L)' 'MLYWNRCLDNQPIERFWGTFKAESYYLEKYDTYDDLLKSVKIYMRYYNNNRYTERLNGLSPNEFRRAA' A
#
# COMPACT_ATOMS: atom_id res chain seq x y z
N MET A 1 10.76 -25.59 15.27
CA MET A 1 10.18 -25.40 13.91
C MET A 1 9.18 -24.23 13.93
N LEU A 2 9.63 -22.97 13.85
CA LEU A 2 8.77 -21.77 13.93
C LEU A 2 9.31 -20.60 13.05
N TYR A 3 9.42 -20.78 11.73
CA TYR A 3 9.93 -19.70 10.85
C TYR A 3 9.15 -19.46 9.55
N TRP A 4 8.02 -20.13 9.31
CA TRP A 4 7.26 -19.92 8.07
C TRP A 4 6.10 -18.93 8.19
N ASN A 5 5.59 -18.68 9.41
CA ASN A 5 4.33 -17.93 9.58
C ASN A 5 4.49 -16.41 9.75
N ARG A 6 5.63 -15.92 10.25
CA ARG A 6 5.79 -14.47 10.55
C ARG A 6 5.88 -13.57 9.32
N CYS A 7 6.35 -14.11 8.19
CA CYS A 7 6.54 -13.33 6.98
C CYS A 7 5.23 -13.14 6.21
N LEU A 8 4.34 -14.14 6.20
CA LEU A 8 3.10 -14.08 5.42
C LEU A 8 2.12 -13.03 5.96
N ASP A 9 2.02 -12.89 7.27
CA ASP A 9 1.16 -11.88 7.91
C ASP A 9 1.69 -10.45 7.70
N ASN A 10 3.03 -10.28 7.62
CA ASN A 10 3.66 -8.96 7.46
C ASN A 10 3.83 -8.54 5.98
N GLN A 11 3.84 -9.50 5.04
CA GLN A 11 4.04 -9.24 3.61
C GLN A 11 3.13 -8.15 3.02
N PRO A 12 1.80 -8.11 3.31
CA PRO A 12 0.93 -7.08 2.77
C PRO A 12 1.30 -5.67 3.23
N ILE A 13 1.65 -5.52 4.51
CA ILE A 13 1.98 -4.22 5.10
C ILE A 13 3.40 -3.78 4.72
N GLU A 14 4.34 -4.72 4.61
CA GLU A 14 5.68 -4.46 4.06
C GLU A 14 5.61 -3.95 2.62
N ARG A 15 4.79 -4.58 1.78
CA ARG A 15 4.57 -4.15 0.40
C ARG A 15 3.95 -2.76 0.33
N PHE A 16 2.96 -2.48 1.16
CA PHE A 16 2.33 -1.15 1.24
C PHE A 16 3.37 -0.08 1.57
N TRP A 17 4.15 -0.27 2.65
CA TRP A 17 5.15 0.72 3.06
C TRP A 17 6.31 0.85 2.08
N GLY A 18 6.74 -0.25 1.46
CA GLY A 18 7.78 -0.22 0.44
C GLY A 18 7.37 0.62 -0.77
N THR A 19 6.13 0.45 -1.24
CA THR A 19 5.58 1.20 -2.38
C THR A 19 5.28 2.65 -2.03
N PHE A 20 4.67 2.93 -0.87
CA PHE A 20 4.47 4.31 -0.40
C PHE A 20 5.80 5.08 -0.32
N LYS A 21 6.84 4.42 0.19
CA LYS A 21 8.14 5.07 0.32
C LYS A 21 8.73 5.47 -1.03
N ALA A 22 8.72 4.54 -1.99
CA ALA A 22 9.29 4.74 -3.32
C ALA A 22 8.47 5.71 -4.19
N GLU A 23 7.14 5.64 -4.11
CA GLU A 23 6.23 6.37 -5.00
C GLU A 23 5.78 7.72 -4.43
N SER A 24 6.04 8.02 -3.16
CA SER A 24 5.63 9.28 -2.54
C SER A 24 6.64 9.79 -1.51
N TYR A 25 6.96 9.02 -0.47
CA TYR A 25 7.76 9.55 0.65
C TYR A 25 9.14 10.10 0.23
N TYR A 26 9.83 9.42 -0.69
CA TYR A 26 11.14 9.86 -1.17
C TYR A 26 11.07 10.92 -2.27
N LEU A 27 9.89 11.17 -2.84
CA LEU A 27 9.69 12.13 -3.93
C LEU A 27 9.22 13.49 -3.43
N GLU A 28 8.67 13.55 -2.22
CA GLU A 28 8.09 14.76 -1.62
C GLU A 28 8.81 15.14 -0.33
N LYS A 29 8.73 16.43 0.03
CA LYS A 29 9.14 16.92 1.35
C LYS A 29 7.90 17.11 2.22
N TYR A 30 8.00 16.69 3.48
CA TYR A 30 6.97 16.87 4.48
C TYR A 30 7.53 17.74 5.60
N ASP A 31 6.96 18.92 5.77
CA ASP A 31 7.43 19.89 6.78
C ASP A 31 6.82 19.59 8.15
N THR A 32 5.64 18.95 8.19
CA THR A 32 4.96 18.58 9.43
C THR A 32 4.54 17.11 9.44
N TYR A 33 4.30 16.59 10.65
CA TYR A 33 3.70 15.27 10.83
C TYR A 33 2.31 15.19 10.18
N ASP A 34 1.52 16.27 10.26
CA ASP A 34 0.17 16.29 9.69
C ASP A 34 0.19 16.21 8.16
N ASP A 35 1.17 16.82 7.51
CA ASP A 35 1.37 16.72 6.06
C ASP A 35 1.71 15.28 5.65
N LEU A 36 2.62 14.63 6.39
CA LEU A 36 2.96 13.23 6.17
C LEU A 36 1.74 12.32 6.41
N LEU A 37 1.00 12.53 7.49
CA LEU A 37 -0.21 11.77 7.80
C LEU A 37 -1.28 11.93 6.72
N LYS A 38 -1.44 13.14 6.19
CA LYS A 38 -2.35 13.42 5.08
C LYS A 38 -1.92 12.68 3.81
N SER A 39 -0.63 12.71 3.48
CA SER A 39 -0.09 11.96 2.34
C SER A 39 -0.31 10.45 2.48
N VAL A 40 -0.04 9.87 3.65
CA VAL A 40 -0.33 8.46 3.93
C VAL A 40 -1.82 8.14 3.71
N LYS A 41 -2.74 8.98 4.20
CA LYS A 41 -4.20 8.77 4.02
C LYS A 41 -4.61 8.83 2.54
N ILE A 42 -4.05 9.77 1.77
CA ILE A 42 -4.30 9.89 0.33
C ILE A 42 -3.76 8.65 -0.40
N TYR A 43 -2.52 8.27 -0.12
CA TYR A 43 -1.90 7.11 -0.73
C TYR A 43 -2.63 5.82 -0.38
N MET A 44 -3.11 5.66 0.85
CA MET A 44 -3.92 4.50 1.26
C MET A 44 -5.23 4.40 0.48
N ARG A 45 -5.88 5.53 0.18
CA ARG A 45 -7.09 5.54 -0.68
C ARG A 45 -6.75 5.12 -2.10
N TYR A 46 -5.70 5.69 -2.68
CA TYR A 46 -5.20 5.30 -4.01
C TYR A 46 -4.84 3.81 -4.07
N TYR A 47 -4.03 3.34 -3.11
CA TYR A 47 -3.55 1.96 -3.05
C TYR A 47 -4.70 0.95 -3.05
N ASN A 48 -5.78 1.24 -2.31
CA ASN A 48 -6.90 0.32 -2.18
C ASN A 48 -7.93 0.40 -3.31
N ASN A 49 -8.13 1.57 -3.93
CA ASN A 49 -9.24 1.81 -4.86
C ASN A 49 -8.82 2.06 -6.31
N ASN A 50 -7.56 2.42 -6.56
CA ASN A 50 -7.11 2.88 -7.86
C ASN A 50 -5.81 2.24 -8.33
N ARG A 51 -5.08 1.53 -7.45
CA ARG A 51 -3.81 0.91 -7.81
C ARG A 51 -4.03 -0.19 -8.84
N TYR A 52 -3.53 0.06 -10.04
CA TYR A 52 -3.45 -0.95 -11.08
C TYR A 52 -2.61 -2.14 -10.62
N THR A 53 -3.20 -3.33 -10.64
CA THR A 53 -2.48 -4.56 -10.30
C THR A 53 -2.67 -5.56 -11.43
N GLU A 54 -1.61 -5.80 -12.19
CA GLU A 54 -1.63 -6.73 -13.34
C GLU A 54 -2.09 -8.14 -12.91
N ARG A 55 -1.65 -8.61 -11.74
CA ARG A 55 -2.07 -9.90 -11.17
C ARG A 55 -3.57 -9.98 -10.84
N LEU A 56 -4.28 -8.86 -10.78
CA LEU A 56 -5.72 -8.78 -10.54
C LEU A 56 -6.49 -8.42 -11.81
N ASN A 57 -5.92 -8.69 -13.00
CA ASN A 57 -6.50 -8.29 -14.30
C ASN A 57 -6.81 -6.79 -14.39
N GLY A 58 -5.96 -5.97 -13.76
CA GLY A 58 -6.12 -4.51 -13.74
C GLY A 58 -7.12 -3.98 -12.72
N LEU A 59 -7.79 -4.85 -11.95
CA LEU A 59 -8.65 -4.45 -10.84
C LEU A 59 -7.83 -3.87 -9.69
N SER A 60 -8.40 -2.89 -8.99
CA SER A 60 -7.89 -2.45 -7.70
C SER A 60 -8.12 -3.52 -6.63
N PRO A 61 -7.39 -3.47 -5.49
CA PRO A 61 -7.58 -4.42 -4.40
C PRO A 61 -9.03 -4.50 -3.89
N ASN A 62 -9.75 -3.37 -3.84
CA ASN A 62 -11.15 -3.37 -3.42
C ASN A 62 -12.10 -3.95 -4.48
N GLU A 63 -11.85 -3.69 -5.77
CA GLU A 63 -12.67 -4.28 -6.84
C GLU A 63 -12.50 -5.79 -6.88
N PHE A 64 -11.27 -6.29 -6.77
CA PHE A 64 -11.00 -7.72 -6.69
C PHE A 64 -11.72 -8.37 -5.51
N ARG A 65 -11.70 -7.73 -4.31
CA ARG A 65 -12.42 -8.22 -3.13
C ARG A 65 -13.93 -8.25 -3.29
N ARG A 66 -14.52 -7.34 -4.08
CA ARG A 66 -15.97 -7.32 -4.33
C ARG A 66 -16.42 -8.33 -5.39
N ALA A 67 -15.50 -8.76 -6.25
CA ALA A 67 -15.75 -9.70 -7.33
C ALA A 67 -15.52 -11.18 -6.93
N ALA A 68 -14.90 -11.41 -5.76
CA ALA A 68 -14.67 -12.72 -5.15
C ALA A 68 -15.79 -13.08 -4.16
#